data_AF-A0A356UKG6-F1
#
_entry.id   AF-A0A356UKG6-F1
#
_cell.length_a   1.000
_cell.length_b   1.000
_cell.length_c   1.000
_cell.angle_alpha   90.00
_cell.angle_beta   90.00
_cell.angle_gamma   90.00
#
_symmetry.space_group_name_H-M   'P 1'
#
loop_
_entity.id
_entity.type
_entity.pdbx_description
1 polymer ?
#
loop_
_entity_poly.entity_id
_entity_poly.type
_entity_poly.pdbx_seq_one_letter_code
_entity_poly.pdbx_strand_id
1 'polypeptide(L)'
;MSKKEDLITKIIEIEWEMFSKVNNRGGKASCQEEPKNFEIIRSSNFISWSEATLESYLNDLQEAKKVKRNLMTEKYARMEGLIPPPNSEVLSLIDKIVALECKWLEELAAKSPQYIPARPIYSRQDTPQVVSSETYSRGELAT
;
A
#
# COMPACT_ATOMS: atom_id res chain seq x y z
N MET A 1 -4.17 5.03 -25.08
CA MET A 1 -4.11 4.82 -23.62
C MET A 1 -5.55 4.76 -23.14
N SER A 2 -5.92 3.72 -22.41
CA SER A 2 -7.27 3.58 -21.85
C SER A 2 -7.46 4.51 -20.66
N LYS A 3 -8.71 4.85 -20.34
CA LYS A 3 -9.02 5.67 -19.16
C LYS A 3 -8.41 5.09 -17.87
N LYS A 4 -8.44 3.77 -17.72
CA LYS A 4 -7.82 3.07 -16.59
C LYS A 4 -6.29 3.25 -16.55
N GLU A 5 -5.61 3.13 -17.68
CA GLU A 5 -4.16 3.36 -17.79
C GLU A 5 -3.80 4.82 -17.43
N ASP A 6 -4.60 5.78 -17.87
CA ASP A 6 -4.39 7.20 -17.56
C ASP A 6 -4.56 7.48 -16.05
N LEU A 7 -5.53 6.85 -15.40
CA LEU A 7 -5.74 6.96 -13.95
C LEU A 7 -4.56 6.36 -13.18
N ILE A 8 -4.13 5.16 -13.55
CA ILE A 8 -2.99 4.48 -12.92
C ILE A 8 -1.72 5.32 -13.05
N THR A 9 -1.45 5.86 -14.23
CA THR A 9 -0.27 6.71 -14.49
C THR A 9 -0.26 7.92 -13.56
N LYS A 10 -1.38 8.65 -13.45
CA LYS A 10 -1.50 9.83 -12.57
C LYS A 10 -1.34 9.49 -11.09
N ILE A 11 -1.89 8.34 -10.66
CA ILE A 11 -1.75 7.87 -9.28
C ILE A 11 -0.27 7.60 -8.97
N ILE A 12 0.42 6.86 -9.84
CA ILE A 12 1.83 6.49 -9.65
C ILE A 12 2.72 7.74 -9.61
N GLU A 13 2.48 8.72 -10.48
CA GLU A 13 3.24 9.98 -10.47
C GLU A 13 3.15 10.70 -9.11
N ILE A 14 1.93 10.84 -8.56
CA ILE A 14 1.72 11.52 -7.28
C ILE A 14 2.28 10.67 -6.12
N GLU A 15 2.01 9.37 -6.11
CA GLU A 15 2.54 8.49 -5.07
C GLU A 15 4.06 8.45 -5.08
N TRP A 16 4.71 8.43 -6.23
CA TRP A 16 6.17 8.45 -6.32
C TRP A 16 6.74 9.75 -5.75
N GLU A 17 6.13 10.89 -6.07
CA GLU A 17 6.52 12.18 -5.50
C GLU A 17 6.39 12.18 -3.97
N MET A 18 5.33 11.58 -3.44
CA MET A 18 5.13 11.43 -2.00
C MET A 18 6.12 10.44 -1.38
N PHE A 19 6.28 9.27 -1.98
CA PHE A 19 7.06 8.13 -1.49
C PHE A 19 8.56 8.43 -1.47
N SER A 20 9.10 9.07 -2.52
CA SER A 20 10.52 9.46 -2.60
C SER A 20 10.96 10.47 -1.53
N LYS A 21 10.00 11.13 -0.87
CA LYS A 21 10.21 12.09 0.22
C LYS A 21 9.98 11.50 1.61
N VAL A 22 9.55 10.24 1.73
CA VAL A 22 9.33 9.58 3.03
C VAL A 22 10.68 9.41 3.74
N ASN A 23 10.76 9.85 4.99
CA ASN A 23 11.91 9.60 5.86
C ASN A 23 11.49 8.55 6.90
N ASN A 24 11.86 7.29 6.68
CA ASN A 24 11.67 6.24 7.68
C ASN A 24 12.73 6.37 8.79
N ARG A 25 12.53 5.74 9.95
CA ARG A 25 13.50 5.79 11.07
C ARG A 25 14.92 5.32 10.70
N GLY A 26 15.06 4.50 9.66
CA GLY A 26 16.33 4.04 9.11
C GLY A 26 16.92 4.89 7.98
N GLY A 27 16.33 6.04 7.68
CA GLY A 27 16.67 6.86 6.51
C GLY A 27 15.90 6.43 5.25
N LYS A 28 16.45 6.77 4.08
CA LYS A 28 15.85 6.38 2.81
C LYS A 28 15.93 4.87 2.60
N ALA A 29 14.81 4.25 2.21
CA ALA A 29 14.81 2.84 1.83
C ALA A 29 15.39 2.69 0.42
N SER A 30 16.10 1.60 0.13
CA SER A 30 16.69 1.33 -1.20
C SER A 30 15.65 1.39 -2.33
N CYS A 31 14.40 1.02 -2.05
CA CYS A 31 13.29 1.11 -2.99
C CYS A 31 12.92 2.55 -3.40
N GLN A 32 13.38 3.59 -2.68
CA GLN A 32 13.20 4.99 -3.06
C GLN A 32 14.21 5.44 -4.14
N GLU A 33 15.11 4.56 -4.57
CA GLU A 33 16.07 4.82 -5.66
C GLU A 33 15.70 4.08 -6.96
N GLU A 34 14.60 3.30 -6.95
CA GLU A 34 14.20 2.43 -8.06
C GLU A 34 12.80 2.79 -8.60
N PRO A 35 12.63 3.96 -9.27
CA PRO A 35 11.33 4.43 -9.76
C PRO A 35 10.63 3.43 -10.69
N LYS A 36 11.40 2.72 -11.53
CA LYS A 36 10.84 1.70 -12.44
C LYS A 36 10.26 0.50 -11.70
N ASN A 37 10.92 0.04 -10.64
CA ASN A 37 10.41 -1.07 -9.85
C ASN A 37 9.17 -0.65 -9.05
N PHE A 38 9.16 0.59 -8.54
CA PHE A 38 7.96 1.17 -7.94
C PHE A 38 6.79 1.20 -8.92
N GLU A 39 7.00 1.72 -10.13
CA GLU A 39 5.99 1.79 -11.19
C GLU A 39 5.43 0.40 -11.54
N ILE A 40 6.29 -0.60 -11.74
CA ILE A 40 5.87 -1.98 -12.08
C ILE A 40 5.00 -2.58 -10.97
N ILE A 41 5.42 -2.47 -9.71
CA ILE A 41 4.71 -3.03 -8.56
C ILE A 41 3.36 -2.31 -8.39
N ARG A 42 3.36 -0.97 -8.39
CA ARG A 42 2.12 -0.20 -8.21
C ARG A 42 1.14 -0.41 -9.36
N SER A 43 1.62 -0.45 -10.61
CA SER A 43 0.78 -0.76 -11.77
C SER A 43 0.12 -2.14 -11.63
N SER A 44 0.89 -3.13 -11.17
CA SER A 44 0.41 -4.50 -10.96
C SER A 44 -0.65 -4.61 -9.86
N ASN A 45 -0.58 -3.74 -8.84
CA ASN A 45 -1.64 -3.64 -7.83
C ASN A 45 -2.90 -2.99 -8.42
N PHE A 46 -2.75 -1.84 -9.06
CA PHE A 46 -3.87 -1.02 -9.53
C PHE A 46 -4.62 -1.60 -10.73
N ILE A 47 -4.00 -2.47 -11.53
CA ILE A 47 -4.68 -3.12 -12.66
C ILE A 47 -5.86 -3.99 -12.19
N SER A 48 -5.85 -4.44 -10.93
CA SER A 48 -6.95 -5.22 -10.34
C SER A 48 -8.12 -4.36 -9.85
N TRP A 49 -7.95 -3.04 -9.72
CA TRP A 49 -8.97 -2.14 -9.17
C TRP A 49 -9.98 -1.69 -10.21
N SER A 50 -11.17 -1.29 -9.77
CA SER A 50 -12.17 -0.67 -10.65
C SER A 50 -11.78 0.77 -11.00
N GLU A 51 -12.27 1.30 -12.13
CA GLU A 51 -12.05 2.72 -12.47
C GLU A 51 -12.56 3.67 -11.38
N ALA A 52 -13.73 3.35 -10.79
CA ALA A 52 -14.30 4.16 -9.71
C ALA A 52 -13.41 4.20 -8.46
N THR A 53 -12.78 3.06 -8.11
CA THR A 53 -11.82 2.99 -7.00
C THR A 53 -10.57 3.83 -7.30
N LEU A 54 -10.05 3.74 -8.54
CA LEU A 54 -8.89 4.52 -8.97
C LEU A 54 -9.19 6.02 -8.98
N GLU A 55 -10.36 6.44 -9.45
CA GLU A 55 -10.80 7.83 -9.42
C GLU A 55 -10.91 8.36 -7.99
N SER A 56 -11.54 7.59 -7.09
CA SER A 56 -11.62 7.94 -5.67
C SER A 56 -10.23 8.14 -5.07
N TYR A 57 -9.33 7.17 -5.29
CA TYR A 57 -8.00 7.25 -4.73
C TYR A 57 -7.15 8.39 -5.31
N LEU A 58 -7.27 8.66 -6.61
CA LEU A 58 -6.63 9.79 -7.24
C LEU A 58 -7.11 11.13 -6.64
N ASN A 59 -8.40 11.26 -6.34
CA ASN A 59 -8.94 12.44 -5.67
C ASN A 59 -8.35 12.62 -4.27
N ASP A 60 -8.22 11.54 -3.49
CA ASP A 60 -7.63 11.58 -2.14
C ASP A 60 -6.16 12.04 -2.20
N LEU A 61 -5.38 11.50 -3.14
CA LEU A 61 -4.00 11.90 -3.37
C LEU A 61 -3.88 13.38 -3.75
N GLN A 62 -4.74 13.86 -4.65
CA GLN A 62 -4.76 15.25 -5.09
C GLN A 62 -5.13 16.19 -3.94
N GLU A 63 -6.15 15.84 -3.15
CA GLU A 63 -6.59 16.66 -2.03
C GLU A 63 -5.53 16.74 -0.94
N ALA A 64 -4.94 15.59 -0.56
CA ALA A 64 -3.82 15.55 0.37
C ALA A 64 -2.67 16.45 -0.10
N LYS A 65 -2.30 16.38 -1.38
CA LYS A 65 -1.25 17.22 -1.97
C LYS A 65 -1.58 18.71 -1.89
N LYS A 66 -2.82 19.13 -2.15
CA LYS A 66 -3.24 20.55 -2.04
C LYS A 66 -3.03 21.11 -0.64
N VAL A 67 -3.33 20.31 0.39
CA VAL A 67 -3.14 20.70 1.80
C VAL A 67 -1.77 20.31 2.36
N LYS A 68 -0.81 19.97 1.49
CA LYS A 68 0.59 19.61 1.83
C LYS A 68 0.72 18.39 2.75
N ARG A 69 -0.27 17.50 2.75
CA ARG A 69 -0.19 16.17 3.38
C ARG A 69 0.52 15.20 2.45
N ASN A 70 1.25 14.25 3.03
CA ASN A 70 1.93 13.19 2.32
C ASN A 70 1.40 11.84 2.81
N LEU A 71 0.49 11.25 2.05
CA LEU A 71 -0.20 10.01 2.40
C LEU A 71 0.79 8.85 2.60
N MET A 72 1.86 8.79 1.81
CA MET A 72 2.88 7.75 1.98
C MET A 72 3.63 7.90 3.31
N THR A 73 3.88 9.12 3.78
CA THR A 73 4.48 9.37 5.11
C THR A 73 3.51 8.95 6.21
N GLU A 74 2.24 9.28 6.09
CA GLU A 74 1.20 8.93 7.07
C GLU A 74 1.01 7.41 7.17
N LYS A 75 1.05 6.70 6.04
CA LYS A 75 1.06 5.22 6.00
C LYS A 75 2.12 4.65 6.94
N TYR A 76 3.39 5.03 6.74
CA TYR A 76 4.50 4.50 7.55
C TYR A 76 4.43 5.00 9.00
N ALA A 77 4.07 6.26 9.23
CA ALA A 77 3.87 6.78 10.57
C ALA A 77 2.82 5.97 11.34
N ARG A 78 1.73 5.55 10.67
CA ARG A 78 0.69 4.73 11.27
C ARG A 78 1.13 3.29 11.52
N MET A 79 1.89 2.70 10.60
CA MET A 79 2.51 1.38 10.81
C MET A 79 3.47 1.38 12.00
N GLU A 80 4.14 2.51 12.28
CA GLU A 80 5.01 2.71 13.44
C GLU A 80 4.28 3.18 14.71
N GLY A 81 2.95 3.34 14.66
CA GLY A 81 2.15 3.83 15.79
C GLY A 81 2.41 5.28 16.19
N LEU A 82 2.98 6.09 15.29
CA LEU A 82 3.29 7.51 15.52
C LEU A 82 2.08 8.44 15.38
N ILE A 83 1.04 8.00 14.66
CA ILE A 83 -0.21 8.73 14.51
C ILE A 83 -1.40 7.83 14.87
N PRO A 84 -2.54 8.41 15.29
CA PRO A 84 -3.71 7.62 15.64
C PRO A 84 -4.20 6.75 14.47
N PRO A 85 -4.79 5.57 14.76
CA PRO A 85 -5.47 4.78 13.76
C PRO A 85 -6.75 5.50 13.28
N PRO A 86 -7.32 5.07 12.13
CA PRO A 86 -8.65 5.49 11.71
C PRO A 86 -9.72 5.19 12.77
N ASN A 87 -10.91 5.73 12.57
CA ASN A 87 -12.05 5.42 13.42
C ASN A 87 -12.41 3.91 13.35
N SER A 88 -13.22 3.45 14.31
CA SER A 88 -13.57 2.04 14.47
C SER A 88 -14.35 1.45 13.29
N GLU A 89 -15.14 2.26 12.57
CA GLU A 89 -15.89 1.79 11.40
C GLU A 89 -14.93 1.47 10.25
N VAL A 90 -14.00 2.38 9.97
CA VAL A 90 -12.94 2.18 8.97
C VAL A 90 -12.07 0.98 9.34
N LEU A 91 -11.66 0.87 10.61
CA LEU A 91 -10.88 -0.28 11.08
C LEU A 91 -11.61 -1.61 10.86
N SER A 92 -12.92 -1.67 11.11
CA SER A 92 -13.70 -2.88 10.87
C SER A 92 -13.75 -3.28 9.39
N LEU A 93 -13.77 -2.30 8.47
CA LEU A 93 -13.71 -2.57 7.03
C LEU A 93 -12.31 -3.06 6.63
N ILE A 94 -11.26 -2.42 7.15
CA ILE A 94 -9.86 -2.84 6.93
C ILE A 94 -9.67 -4.28 7.40
N ASP A 95 -10.13 -4.63 8.60
CA ASP A 95 -10.04 -5.99 9.14
C ASP A 95 -10.65 -7.04 8.20
N LYS A 96 -11.83 -6.74 7.63
CA LYS A 96 -12.51 -7.64 6.70
C LYS A 96 -11.74 -7.80 5.39
N ILE A 97 -11.26 -6.70 4.81
CA ILE A 97 -10.49 -6.72 3.56
C ILE A 97 -9.20 -7.51 3.75
N VAL A 98 -8.43 -7.18 4.79
CA VAL A 98 -7.13 -7.81 5.08
C VAL A 98 -7.28 -9.30 5.38
N ALA A 99 -8.34 -9.71 6.08
CA ALA A 99 -8.61 -11.12 6.33
C ALA A 99 -8.86 -11.90 5.01
N LEU A 100 -9.56 -11.29 4.06
CA LEU A 100 -9.79 -11.88 2.73
C LEU A 100 -8.48 -11.98 1.94
N GLU A 101 -7.66 -10.92 1.94
CA GLU A 101 -6.36 -10.90 1.27
C GLU A 101 -5.41 -11.97 1.83
N CYS A 102 -5.33 -12.11 3.16
CA CYS A 102 -4.52 -13.14 3.80
C CYS A 102 -4.97 -14.54 3.39
N LYS A 103 -6.29 -14.77 3.35
CA LYS A 103 -6.86 -16.04 2.89
C LYS A 103 -6.51 -16.33 1.42
N TRP A 104 -6.59 -15.33 0.54
CA TRP A 104 -6.20 -15.51 -0.86
C TRP A 104 -4.71 -15.83 -1.02
N LEU A 105 -3.84 -15.18 -0.25
CA LEU A 105 -2.40 -15.48 -0.25
C LEU A 105 -2.11 -16.89 0.25
N GLU A 106 -2.81 -17.34 1.30
CA GLU A 106 -2.68 -18.70 1.84
C GLU A 106 -3.15 -19.74 0.82
N GLU A 107 -4.30 -19.53 0.18
CA GLU A 107 -4.80 -20.39 -0.88
C GLU A 107 -3.86 -20.44 -2.08
N LEU A 108 -3.28 -19.30 -2.47
CA LEU A 108 -2.32 -19.21 -3.58
C LEU A 108 -1.05 -20.02 -3.27
N ALA A 109 -0.49 -19.85 -2.06
CA ALA A 109 0.68 -20.59 -1.61
C ALA A 109 0.41 -22.10 -1.52
N ALA A 110 -0.77 -22.52 -1.06
CA ALA A 110 -1.15 -23.92 -0.99
C ALA A 110 -1.34 -24.56 -2.38
N LYS A 111 -1.89 -23.81 -3.35
CA LYS A 111 -2.18 -24.29 -4.71
C LYS A 111 -0.97 -24.20 -5.66
N SER A 112 0.02 -23.38 -5.33
CA SER A 112 1.20 -23.11 -6.18
C SER A 112 2.49 -23.35 -5.38
N PRO A 113 3.04 -24.57 -5.35
CA PRO A 113 4.25 -24.89 -4.59
C PRO A 113 5.49 -24.05 -4.92
N GLN A 114 5.54 -23.48 -6.13
CA GLN A 114 6.60 -22.61 -6.62
C GLN A 114 6.41 -21.12 -6.23
N TYR A 115 5.24 -20.75 -5.71
CA TYR A 115 4.99 -19.38 -5.28
C TYR A 115 5.62 -19.15 -3.91
N ILE A 116 6.57 -18.20 -3.86
CA ILE A 116 7.17 -17.74 -2.61
C ILE A 116 6.66 -16.32 -2.37
N PRO A 117 5.87 -16.07 -1.32
CA PRO A 117 5.41 -14.73 -1.02
C PRO A 117 6.60 -13.86 -0.63
N ALA A 118 6.60 -12.60 -1.08
CA ALA A 118 7.68 -11.65 -0.79
C ALA A 118 7.84 -11.37 0.72
N ARG A 119 6.79 -11.63 1.51
CA ARG A 119 6.68 -11.38 2.94
C ARG A 119 5.90 -12.52 3.60
N PRO A 120 6.08 -12.78 4.91
CA PRO A 120 5.16 -13.62 5.66
C PRO A 120 3.72 -13.13 5.51
N ILE A 121 2.74 -14.04 5.57
CA ILE A 121 1.33 -13.67 5.35
C ILE A 121 0.78 -12.93 6.57
N TYR A 122 0.98 -13.49 7.77
CA TYR A 122 0.31 -13.04 8.99
C TYR A 122 1.22 -12.22 9.90
N SER A 123 0.62 -11.25 10.60
CA SER A 123 1.26 -10.34 11.57
C SER A 123 1.97 -11.05 12.73
N ARG A 124 1.50 -12.24 13.13
CA ARG A 124 2.19 -13.09 14.12
C ARG A 124 3.61 -13.52 13.71
N GLN A 125 3.97 -13.31 12.44
CA GLN A 125 5.28 -13.61 11.87
C GLN A 125 6.13 -12.34 11.67
N ASP A 126 5.64 -11.17 12.09
CA ASP A 126 6.39 -9.92 12.02
C ASP A 126 7.64 -9.98 12.88
N THR A 127 8.71 -9.37 12.39
CA THR A 127 9.94 -9.12 13.12
C THR A 127 10.31 -7.65 13.00
N PRO A 128 11.25 -7.12 13.80
CA PRO A 128 11.70 -5.74 13.65
C PRO A 128 12.25 -5.39 12.25
N GLN A 129 12.65 -6.39 11.46
CA GLN A 129 13.20 -6.23 10.11
C GLN A 129 12.21 -6.59 9.00
N VAL A 130 11.20 -7.42 9.29
CA VAL A 130 10.28 -7.98 8.29
C VAL A 130 8.84 -7.74 8.73
N VAL A 131 8.12 -6.99 7.90
CA VAL A 131 6.68 -6.76 8.06
C VAL A 131 5.91 -7.67 7.10
N SER A 132 4.92 -8.38 7.62
CA SER A 132 4.01 -9.27 6.89
C SER A 132 3.11 -8.55 5.89
N SER A 133 2.50 -9.32 4.99
CA SER A 133 1.46 -8.84 4.07
C SER A 133 0.26 -8.27 4.83
N GLU A 134 -0.15 -8.91 5.93
CA GLU A 134 -1.23 -8.43 6.79
C GLU A 134 -0.96 -7.01 7.31
N THR A 135 0.18 -6.81 7.99
CA THR A 135 0.54 -5.52 8.58
C THR A 135 0.76 -4.44 7.51
N TYR A 136 1.35 -4.81 6.38
CA TYR A 136 1.57 -3.88 5.28
C TYR A 136 0.25 -3.43 4.64
N SER A 137 -0.67 -4.36 4.36
CA SER A 137 -1.99 -4.05 3.80
C SER A 137 -2.83 -3.18 4.72
N ARG A 138 -2.82 -3.48 6.04
CA ARG A 138 -3.45 -2.62 7.06
C ARG A 138 -2.93 -1.18 6.99
N GLY A 139 -1.62 -1.00 6.84
CA GLY A 139 -1.01 0.32 6.67
C GLY A 139 -1.52 1.03 5.41
N GLU A 140 -1.56 0.34 4.27
CA GLU A 140 -2.07 0.89 3.01
C GLU A 140 -3.52 1.34 3.11
N LEU A 141 -4.40 0.49 3.62
CA LEU A 141 -5.84 0.77 3.69
C LEU A 141 -6.22 1.81 4.74
N ALA A 142 -5.35 2.02 5.74
CA ALA A 142 -5.59 3.01 6.80
C ALA A 142 -5.16 4.44 6.41
N THR A 143 -4.57 4.61 5.23
CA THR A 143 -3.99 5.87 4.74
C THR A 143 -5.04 6.77 4.11
#